data_AF-A0A1H6QG80-F1
#
_entry.id   AF-A0A1H6QG80-F1
#
_cell.length_a   1.000
_cell.length_b   1.000
_cell.length_c   1.000
_cell.angle_alpha   90.00
_cell.angle_beta   90.00
_cell.angle_gamma   90.00
#
_symmetry.space_group_name_H-M   'P 1'
#
loop_
_entity.id
_entity.type
_entity.pdbx_description
1 polymer ?
#
loop_
_entity_poly.entity_id
_entity_poly.type
_entity_poly.pdbx_seq_one_letter_code
_entity_poly.pdbx_strand_id
1 'polypeptide(L)' 'MAKVINLRKARKTAERSARKARADKNAAKHGRSKAGKSLDKARAEKARRDLDGHEIEP' A
#
# COMPACT_ATOMS: atom_id res chain seq x y z
N MET A 1 6.91 -25.50 32.70
CA MET A 1 6.70 -24.24 33.47
C MET A 1 5.96 -23.25 32.59
N ALA A 2 4.78 -22.80 32.99
CA ALA A 2 4.01 -21.83 32.20
C ALA A 2 4.55 -20.41 32.45
N LYS A 3 4.87 -19.68 31.38
CA LYS A 3 5.26 -18.27 31.48
C LYS A 3 4.01 -17.45 31.73
N VAL A 4 3.85 -16.92 32.94
CA VAL A 4 2.75 -16.00 33.26
C VAL A 4 3.00 -14.69 32.52
N ILE A 5 2.20 -14.42 31.48
CA ILE A 5 2.28 -13.18 30.72
C ILE A 5 1.16 -12.22 31.14
N ASN A 6 1.48 -10.93 31.14
CA ASN A 6 0.49 -9.90 31.40
C ASN A 6 -0.34 -9.62 30.14
N LEU A 7 -1.59 -10.09 30.12
CA LEU A 7 -2.49 -9.96 28.97
C LEU A 7 -2.80 -8.50 28.61
N ARG A 8 -2.84 -7.59 29.58
CA ARG A 8 -3.05 -6.15 29.33
C ARG A 8 -1.90 -5.56 28.52
N LYS A 9 -0.66 -5.92 28.85
CA LYS A 9 0.53 -5.47 28.10
C LYS A 9 0.52 -6.05 26.68
N ALA A 10 0.21 -7.35 26.54
CA ALA A 10 0.12 -8.03 25.24
C ALA A 10 -0.96 -7.42 24.32
N ARG A 11 -2.13 -7.08 24.87
CA ARG A 11 -3.19 -6.41 24.12
C ARG A 11 -2.74 -5.03 23.63
N LYS A 12 -2.12 -4.25 24.51
CA LYS A 12 -1.60 -2.91 24.17
C LYS A 12 -0.52 -2.97 23.09
N THR A 13 0.35 -3.98 23.09
CA THR A 13 1.36 -4.15 22.04
C THR A 13 0.72 -4.55 20.71
N ALA A 14 -0.29 -5.42 20.72
CA ALA A 14 -1.03 -5.82 19.52
C ALA A 14 -1.81 -4.63 18.90
N GLU A 15 -2.45 -3.81 19.73
CA GLU A 15 -3.13 -2.60 19.25
C GLU A 15 -2.14 -1.59 18.62
N ARG A 16 -0.98 -1.40 19.24
CA ARG A 16 0.06 -0.52 18.72
C ARG A 16 0.63 -1.02 17.39
N SER A 17 0.89 -2.33 17.26
CA SER A 17 1.38 -2.91 16.01
C SER A 17 0.35 -2.81 14.88
N ALA A 18 -0.93 -3.07 15.19
CA ALA A 18 -2.01 -2.92 14.22
C ALA A 18 -2.15 -1.47 13.72
N ARG A 19 -2.04 -0.48 14.62
CA ARG A 19 -2.03 0.94 14.25
C ARG A 19 -0.85 1.30 13.35
N LYS A 20 0.35 0.82 13.66
CA LYS A 20 1.55 1.04 12.84
C LYS A 20 1.40 0.45 11.44
N ALA A 21 0.95 -0.81 11.34
CA ALA A 21 0.72 -1.46 10.05
C ALA A 21 -0.31 -0.72 9.18
N ARG A 22 -1.37 -0.16 9.78
CA ARG A 22 -2.34 0.69 9.07
C ARG A 22 -1.71 2.01 8.62
N ALA A 23 -0.91 2.65 9.46
CA ALA A 23 -0.20 3.87 9.11
C ALA A 23 0.77 3.65 7.95
N ASP A 24 1.54 2.56 7.95
CA ASP A 24 2.48 2.20 6.89
C ASP A 24 1.74 1.94 5.55
N LYS A 25 0.61 1.21 5.60
CA LYS A 25 -0.25 1.01 4.43
C LYS A 25 -0.79 2.34 3.89
N ASN A 26 -1.22 3.24 4.77
CA ASN A 26 -1.70 4.56 4.37
C ASN A 26 -0.57 5.45 3.85
N ALA A 27 0.63 5.38 4.41
CA ALA A 27 1.81 6.09 3.91
C ALA A 27 2.21 5.59 2.52
N ALA A 28 2.17 4.28 2.26
CA ALA A 28 2.38 3.75 0.91
C ALA A 28 1.26 4.18 -0.07
N LYS A 29 0.01 4.20 0.39
CA LYS A 29 -1.15 4.57 -0.43
C LYS A 29 -1.21 6.06 -0.74
N HIS A 30 -0.93 6.91 0.26
CA HIS A 30 -1.16 8.35 0.22
C HIS A 30 0.12 9.18 0.19
N GLY A 31 1.25 8.63 0.65
CA GLY A 31 2.58 9.27 0.67
C GLY A 31 3.32 9.25 -0.67
N ARG A 32 2.71 8.71 -1.73
CA ARG A 32 3.20 8.98 -3.09
C ARG A 32 3.11 10.48 -3.36
N SER A 33 4.28 11.10 -3.61
CA SER A 33 4.39 12.51 -3.98
C SER A 33 3.57 12.81 -5.25
N LYS A 34 3.16 14.06 -5.45
CA LYS A 34 2.44 14.47 -6.67
C LYS A 34 3.20 14.05 -7.94
N ALA A 35 4.53 14.17 -7.92
CA ALA A 35 5.43 13.73 -9.00
C ALA A 35 5.42 12.21 -9.22
N GLY A 36 5.38 11.40 -8.16
CA GLY A 36 5.25 9.95 -8.28
C GLY A 36 3.92 9.54 -8.90
N LYS A 37 2.82 10.19 -8.48
CA LYS A 37 1.49 9.94 -9.05
C LYS A 37 1.38 10.34 -10.51
N SER A 38 2.01 11.44 -10.94
CA SER A 38 2.01 11.86 -12.34
C SER A 38 2.82 10.93 -13.24
N LEU A 39 3.97 10.44 -12.75
CA LEU A 39 4.77 9.45 -13.47
C LEU A 39 4.02 8.12 -13.65
N ASP A 40 3.35 7.63 -12.60
CA ASP A 40 2.52 6.42 -12.69
C ASP A 40 1.38 6.59 -13.71
N LYS A 41 0.70 7.75 -13.70
CA LYS A 41 -0.35 8.05 -14.69
C LYS A 41 0.18 8.10 -16.12
N ALA A 42 1.29 8.81 -16.35
CA ALA A 42 1.88 8.91 -17.68
C ALA A 42 2.33 7.53 -18.20
N ARG A 43 2.85 6.66 -17.33
CA ARG A 43 3.19 5.27 -17.67
C ARG A 43 1.94 4.44 -18.00
N ALA A 44 0.87 4.57 -17.22
CA ALA A 44 -0.38 3.88 -17.47
C ALA A 44 -1.03 4.32 -18.79
N GLU A 45 -1.02 5.62 -19.10
CA GLU A 45 -1.54 6.15 -20.36
C GLU A 45 -0.69 5.75 -21.56
N LYS A 46 0.63 5.68 -21.41
CA LYS A 46 1.51 5.12 -22.45
C LYS A 46 1.16 3.66 -22.70
N ALA A 47 1.08 2.84 -21.65
CA ALA A 47 0.75 1.43 -21.77
C ALA A 47 -0.62 1.19 -22.42
N ARG A 48 -1.63 2.02 -22.10
CA ARG A 48 -2.93 1.99 -22.78
C ARG A 48 -2.81 2.30 -24.26
N ARG A 49 -2.16 3.40 -24.64
CA ARG A 49 -1.96 3.77 -26.04
C ARG A 49 -1.17 2.71 -26.82
N ASP A 50 -0.17 2.11 -26.18
CA ASP A 50 0.61 1.03 -26.78
C ASP A 50 -0.30 -0.19 -27.03
N LEU A 51 -1.17 -0.56 -26.07
CA LEU A 51 -2.15 -1.64 -26.24
C LEU A 51 -3.22 -1.33 -27.29
N ASP A 52 -3.81 -0.14 -27.26
CA ASP A 52 -4.81 0.32 -28.23
C ASP A 52 -4.21 0.33 -29.65
N GLY A 53 -2.95 0.75 -29.79
CA GLY A 53 -2.21 0.71 -31.07
C GLY A 53 -1.81 -0.70 -31.53
N HIS A 54 -1.86 -1.68 -30.62
CA HIS A 54 -1.67 -3.10 -30.92
C HIS A 54 -3.00 -3.86 -31.04
N GLU A 55 -4.13 -3.19 -30.82
CA GLU A 55 -5.45 -3.78 -31.02
C GLU A 55 -5.71 -3.87 -32.53
N ILE A 56 -5.52 -5.07 -33.08
CA ILE A 56 -6.00 -5.42 -34.41
C ILE A 56 -7.49 -5.72 -34.23
N GLU A 57 -8.36 -4.81 -34.68
CA GLU A 57 -9.80 -5.06 -34.74
C GLU A 57 -10.07 -6.38 -35.50
N PRO A 58 -10.87 -7.31 -34.94
CA PRO A 58 -11.31 -8.52 -35.64
C PRO A 58 -12.38 -8.26 -36.69
#